data_AF-A0A1G7MTR0-F1
#
_entry.id   AF-A0A1G7MTR0-F1
#
_cell.length_a   1.000
_cell.length_b   1.000
_cell.length_c   1.000
_cell.angle_alpha   90.00
_cell.angle_beta   90.00
_cell.angle_gamma   90.00
#
_symmetry.space_group_name_H-M   'P 1'
#
loop_
_entity.id
_entity.type
_entity.pdbx_description
1 polymer ?
#
loop_
_entity_poly.entity_id
_entity_poly.type
_entity_poly.pdbx_seq_one_letter_code
_entity_poly.pdbx_strand_id
1 'polypeptide(L)'
;MSKRKVTIELTERDIELLKILGEHVAVRIDNVGRLYQTERYHDLRLQKLSKAKYIKRDYGYVFLGIEGERYLKSIGITPKAKPPSKSNYLERVKQRSDLYFDFLGSPWRFIDGRELKKQYGSIDRSSMFIGLLSGWTEYMVYFLTKYYDKKQIENMKHEISNLYRLGIYRAVIFYRDRKERERYRDETLGIKEQLLLPYSVGVELLKKHGEKDIVRAAAERVYGELREPAWKEADYEAGGKQIMVLILNDVEKKAKIRNYLDLTAFRYTERQEIEILCLEDQEEVFRDEFPECSIRTISTEEVLRL
;
A
#
# COMPACT_ATOMS: atom_id res chain seq x y z
N MET A 1 -27.14 -3.30 -40.96
CA MET A 1 -27.90 -2.52 -39.95
C MET A 1 -26.98 -1.47 -39.34
N SER A 2 -27.18 -0.18 -39.69
CA SER A 2 -26.40 0.94 -39.17
C SER A 2 -26.75 1.21 -37.70
N LYS A 3 -25.80 1.02 -36.78
CA LYS A 3 -25.98 1.38 -35.36
C LYS A 3 -26.07 2.91 -35.28
N ARG A 4 -27.22 3.46 -34.89
CA ARG A 4 -27.38 4.91 -34.58
C ARG A 4 -26.24 5.36 -33.67
N LYS A 5 -25.50 6.38 -34.10
CA LYS A 5 -24.42 7.00 -33.32
C LYS A 5 -25.07 7.72 -32.14
N VAL A 6 -24.97 7.15 -30.95
CA VAL A 6 -25.43 7.79 -29.72
C VAL A 6 -24.50 8.96 -29.45
N THR A 7 -25.03 10.18 -29.54
CA THR A 7 -24.29 11.42 -29.24
C THR A 7 -24.63 11.82 -27.81
N ILE A 8 -23.61 12.10 -27.00
CA ILE A 8 -23.77 12.58 -25.62
C ILE A 8 -22.99 13.86 -25.49
N GLU A 9 -23.56 14.82 -24.78
CA GLU A 9 -22.83 15.99 -24.29
C GLU A 9 -22.05 15.61 -23.05
N LEU A 10 -20.72 15.83 -23.05
CA LEU A 10 -19.84 15.54 -21.94
C LEU A 10 -19.99 16.61 -20.86
N THR A 11 -20.12 16.20 -19.60
CA THR A 11 -20.05 17.13 -18.45
C THR A 11 -18.59 17.32 -18.01
N GLU A 12 -18.33 18.32 -17.18
CA GLU A 12 -17.00 18.55 -16.58
C GLU A 12 -16.47 17.30 -15.85
N ARG A 13 -17.34 16.61 -15.10
CA ARG A 13 -17.00 15.36 -14.40
C ARG A 13 -16.65 14.22 -15.35
N ASP A 14 -17.27 14.15 -16.53
CA ASP A 14 -16.87 13.16 -17.54
C ASP A 14 -15.52 13.50 -18.14
N ILE A 15 -15.26 14.78 -18.39
CA ILE A 15 -13.98 15.24 -18.90
C ILE A 15 -12.87 14.92 -17.89
N GLU A 16 -13.13 15.15 -16.60
CA GLU A 16 -12.23 14.78 -15.51
C GLU A 16 -11.99 13.27 -15.46
N LEU A 17 -13.04 12.44 -15.51
CA LEU A 17 -12.90 10.99 -15.58
C LEU A 17 -12.02 10.58 -16.79
N LEU A 18 -12.24 11.16 -17.96
CA LEU A 18 -11.44 10.86 -19.15
C LEU A 18 -9.98 11.25 -18.94
N LYS A 19 -9.69 12.43 -18.36
CA LYS A 19 -8.32 12.87 -18.04
C LYS A 19 -7.63 11.88 -17.09
N ILE A 20 -8.30 11.49 -16.02
CA ILE A 20 -7.80 10.48 -15.07
C ILE A 20 -7.54 9.15 -15.77
N LEU A 21 -8.46 8.68 -16.62
CA LEU A 21 -8.25 7.45 -17.39
C LEU A 21 -7.10 7.59 -18.39
N GLY A 22 -6.85 8.77 -18.95
CA GLY A 22 -5.68 9.06 -19.79
C GLY A 22 -4.37 8.92 -19.03
N GLU A 23 -4.36 9.24 -17.74
CA GLU A 23 -3.18 9.17 -16.89
C GLU A 23 -3.00 7.80 -16.20
N HIS A 24 -4.06 7.22 -15.67
CA HIS A 24 -4.03 6.00 -14.86
C HIS A 24 -4.41 4.75 -15.66
N VAL A 25 -4.89 4.90 -16.91
CA VAL A 25 -5.29 3.84 -17.87
C VAL A 25 -6.55 3.06 -17.45
N ALA A 26 -6.68 2.75 -16.16
CA ALA A 26 -7.81 2.04 -15.58
C ALA A 26 -8.25 2.74 -14.30
N VAL A 27 -9.55 2.74 -13.98
CA VAL A 27 -10.09 3.21 -12.70
C VAL A 27 -11.14 2.22 -12.22
N ARG A 28 -11.07 1.77 -10.96
CA ARG A 28 -12.10 0.90 -10.36
C ARG A 28 -13.45 1.63 -10.35
N ILE A 29 -14.53 0.95 -10.68
CA ILE A 29 -15.88 1.55 -10.76
C ILE A 29 -16.24 2.25 -9.44
N ASP A 30 -15.93 1.63 -8.30
CA ASP A 30 -16.19 2.20 -6.98
C ASP A 30 -15.46 3.54 -6.75
N ASN A 31 -14.26 3.69 -7.34
CA ASN A 31 -13.50 4.94 -7.28
C ASN A 31 -14.10 6.02 -8.19
N VAL A 32 -14.82 5.64 -9.26
CA VAL A 32 -15.56 6.59 -10.10
C VAL A 32 -16.70 7.24 -9.31
N GLY A 33 -17.34 6.51 -8.39
CA GLY A 33 -18.35 7.06 -7.49
C GLY A 33 -17.87 8.32 -6.75
N ARG A 34 -16.59 8.33 -6.34
CA ARG A 34 -15.95 9.48 -5.66
C ARG A 34 -15.86 10.74 -6.53
N LEU A 35 -15.65 10.58 -7.85
CA LEU A 35 -15.61 11.69 -8.81
C LEU A 35 -17.01 12.27 -9.08
N TYR A 36 -18.03 11.41 -9.10
CA TYR A 36 -19.40 11.80 -9.43
C TYR A 36 -20.26 12.15 -8.20
N GLN A 37 -19.72 11.98 -6.99
CA GLN A 37 -20.32 12.33 -5.69
C GLN A 37 -21.69 11.68 -5.39
N THR A 38 -22.12 10.71 -6.21
CA THR A 38 -23.45 10.06 -6.10
C THR A 38 -23.42 8.64 -6.67
N GLU A 39 -23.79 7.63 -5.87
CA GLU A 39 -23.71 6.21 -6.25
C GLU A 39 -24.65 5.83 -7.40
N ARG A 40 -25.93 6.24 -7.36
CA ARG A 40 -26.87 5.89 -8.46
C ARG A 40 -26.60 6.63 -9.77
N TYR A 41 -26.07 7.83 -9.70
CA TYR A 41 -25.86 8.69 -10.87
C TYR A 41 -24.67 8.22 -11.72
N HIS A 42 -23.57 7.82 -11.06
CA HIS A 42 -22.36 7.44 -11.78
C HIS A 42 -22.58 6.20 -12.66
N ASP A 43 -23.37 5.23 -12.21
CA ASP A 43 -23.61 4.01 -12.98
C ASP A 43 -24.38 4.27 -14.28
N LEU A 44 -25.44 5.08 -14.21
CA LEU A 44 -26.19 5.53 -15.39
C LEU A 44 -25.32 6.35 -16.34
N ARG A 45 -24.45 7.21 -15.79
CA ARG A 45 -23.51 8.00 -16.59
C ARG A 45 -22.49 7.11 -17.30
N LEU A 46 -21.90 6.14 -16.59
CA LEU A 46 -20.98 5.17 -17.15
C LEU A 46 -21.64 4.34 -18.26
N GLN A 47 -22.92 3.96 -18.11
CA GLN A 47 -23.66 3.28 -19.18
C GLN A 47 -23.80 4.16 -20.43
N LYS A 48 -24.13 5.45 -20.28
CA LYS A 48 -24.23 6.41 -21.39
C LYS A 48 -22.88 6.60 -22.09
N LEU A 49 -21.81 6.85 -21.33
CA LEU A 49 -20.44 7.01 -21.84
C LEU A 49 -19.95 5.75 -22.57
N SER A 50 -20.26 4.56 -22.03
CA SER A 50 -19.92 3.27 -22.65
C SER A 50 -20.65 3.04 -23.96
N LYS A 51 -21.98 3.30 -24.02
CA LYS A 51 -22.77 3.22 -25.26
C LYS A 51 -22.25 4.18 -26.34
N ALA A 52 -21.79 5.35 -25.93
CA ALA A 52 -21.18 6.34 -26.81
C ALA A 52 -19.68 6.11 -27.08
N LYS A 53 -19.11 5.01 -26.57
CA LYS A 53 -17.71 4.58 -26.79
C LYS A 53 -16.64 5.54 -26.24
N TYR A 54 -16.98 6.41 -25.30
CA TYR A 54 -16.02 7.23 -24.55
C TYR A 54 -15.20 6.40 -23.56
N ILE A 55 -15.83 5.37 -22.98
CA ILE A 55 -15.19 4.44 -22.05
C ILE A 55 -15.51 2.99 -22.42
N LYS A 56 -14.81 2.05 -21.78
CA LYS A 56 -15.13 0.62 -21.75
C LYS A 56 -15.17 0.15 -20.31
N ARG A 57 -16.13 -0.71 -19.95
CA ARG A 57 -16.21 -1.38 -18.64
C ARG A 57 -15.70 -2.81 -18.78
N ASP A 58 -14.83 -3.26 -17.87
CA ASP A 58 -14.23 -4.59 -17.92
C ASP A 58 -13.77 -5.02 -16.50
N TYR A 59 -14.26 -6.18 -16.03
CA TYR A 59 -13.96 -6.77 -14.71
C TYR A 59 -13.89 -5.80 -13.52
N GLY A 60 -14.91 -4.93 -13.35
CA GLY A 60 -14.96 -3.98 -12.23
C GLY A 60 -14.16 -2.68 -12.44
N TYR A 61 -13.55 -2.50 -13.62
CA TYR A 61 -12.79 -1.30 -13.99
C TYR A 61 -13.37 -0.60 -15.20
N VAL A 62 -13.07 0.69 -15.29
CA VAL A 62 -13.33 1.56 -16.43
C VAL A 62 -12.00 1.85 -17.14
N PHE A 63 -12.03 1.86 -18.47
CA PHE A 63 -10.92 2.16 -19.37
C PHE A 63 -11.35 3.20 -20.40
N LEU A 64 -10.40 3.89 -21.03
CA LEU A 64 -10.70 4.71 -22.20
C LEU A 64 -11.29 3.86 -23.35
N GLY A 65 -12.32 4.43 -23.97
CA GLY A 65 -12.86 3.99 -25.25
C GLY A 65 -12.28 4.80 -26.40
N ILE A 66 -12.59 4.39 -27.63
CA ILE A 66 -12.02 5.00 -28.84
C ILE A 66 -12.40 6.49 -28.95
N GLU A 67 -13.63 6.86 -28.62
CA GLU A 67 -14.05 8.26 -28.67
C GLU A 67 -13.46 9.08 -27.51
N GLY A 68 -13.19 8.45 -26.36
CA GLY A 68 -12.50 9.09 -25.23
C GLY A 68 -11.05 9.41 -25.56
N GLU A 69 -10.33 8.47 -26.19
CA GLU A 69 -8.97 8.72 -26.66
C GLU A 69 -8.91 9.84 -27.70
N ARG A 70 -9.86 9.87 -28.65
CA ARG A 70 -9.95 10.95 -29.65
C ARG A 70 -10.21 12.30 -28.99
N TYR A 71 -11.15 12.35 -28.05
CA TYR A 71 -11.48 13.57 -27.32
C TYR A 71 -10.28 14.12 -26.55
N LEU A 72 -9.55 13.27 -25.82
CA LEU A 72 -8.34 13.72 -25.10
C LEU A 72 -7.29 14.27 -26.05
N LYS A 73 -7.06 13.61 -27.19
CA LYS A 73 -6.13 14.11 -28.22
C LYS A 73 -6.58 15.45 -28.79
N SER A 74 -7.89 15.67 -28.99
CA SER A 74 -8.40 16.95 -29.51
C SER A 74 -8.21 18.11 -28.53
N ILE A 75 -8.03 17.84 -27.23
CA ILE A 75 -7.70 18.84 -26.21
C ILE A 75 -6.22 18.83 -25.82
N GLY A 76 -5.34 18.23 -26.63
CA GLY A 76 -3.89 18.25 -26.43
C GLY A 76 -3.35 17.24 -25.40
N ILE A 77 -4.18 16.31 -24.92
CA ILE A 77 -3.78 15.30 -23.93
C ILE A 77 -3.48 13.98 -24.65
N THR A 78 -2.27 13.46 -24.47
CA THR A 78 -1.89 12.14 -25.00
C THR A 78 -2.13 11.06 -23.93
N PRO A 79 -3.17 10.22 -24.06
CA PRO A 79 -3.44 9.18 -23.09
C PRO A 79 -2.38 8.08 -23.12
N LYS A 80 -2.09 7.49 -21.96
CA LYS A 80 -1.24 6.30 -21.86
C LYS A 80 -1.96 5.11 -22.49
N ALA A 81 -1.22 4.28 -23.22
CA ALA A 81 -1.78 3.13 -23.92
C ALA A 81 -2.32 2.06 -22.95
N LYS A 82 -3.48 1.48 -23.26
CA LYS A 82 -4.00 0.32 -22.53
C LYS A 82 -3.13 -0.91 -22.84
N PRO A 83 -2.59 -1.60 -21.83
CA PRO A 83 -1.84 -2.82 -22.05
C PRO A 83 -2.77 -4.00 -22.42
N PRO A 84 -2.20 -5.11 -22.96
CA PRO A 84 -2.97 -6.31 -23.26
C PRO A 84 -3.72 -6.85 -22.05
N SER A 85 -4.96 -7.31 -22.26
CA SER A 85 -5.92 -7.67 -21.21
C SER A 85 -5.47 -8.79 -20.25
N LYS A 86 -4.51 -9.64 -20.65
CA LYS A 86 -3.98 -10.75 -19.84
C LYS A 86 -2.49 -10.56 -19.56
N SER A 87 -2.11 -9.43 -18.97
CA SER A 87 -0.71 -9.15 -18.62
C SER A 87 -0.56 -8.82 -17.14
N ASN A 88 0.53 -9.28 -16.52
CA ASN A 88 0.96 -8.83 -15.19
C ASN A 88 1.06 -7.30 -15.12
N TYR A 89 1.32 -6.67 -16.27
CA TYR A 89 1.38 -5.23 -16.40
C TYR A 89 0.00 -4.56 -16.22
N LEU A 90 -1.10 -5.15 -16.70
CA LEU A 90 -2.44 -4.62 -16.45
C LEU A 90 -2.79 -4.64 -14.96
N GLU A 91 -2.42 -5.68 -14.23
CA GLU A 91 -2.64 -5.74 -12.79
C GLU A 91 -1.86 -4.65 -12.05
N ARG A 92 -0.58 -4.44 -12.41
CA ARG A 92 0.23 -3.33 -11.87
C ARG A 92 -0.32 -1.94 -12.21
N VAL A 93 -0.98 -1.80 -13.36
CA VAL A 93 -1.68 -0.55 -13.73
C VAL A 93 -2.90 -0.33 -12.83
N LYS A 94 -3.70 -1.37 -12.59
CA LYS A 94 -4.85 -1.32 -11.67
C LYS A 94 -4.44 -0.98 -10.25
N GLN A 95 -3.48 -1.72 -9.69
CA GLN A 95 -2.94 -1.48 -8.34
C GLN A 95 -2.47 -0.04 -8.15
N ARG A 96 -1.80 0.52 -9.15
CA ARG A 96 -1.34 1.91 -9.12
C ARG A 96 -2.48 2.91 -9.14
N SER A 97 -3.49 2.68 -9.97
CA SER A 97 -4.68 3.52 -9.95
C SER A 97 -5.40 3.42 -8.61
N ASP A 98 -5.53 2.22 -8.05
CA ASP A 98 -6.21 2.02 -6.77
C ASP A 98 -5.47 2.77 -5.66
N LEU A 99 -4.14 2.64 -5.56
CA LEU A 99 -3.32 3.37 -4.60
C LEU A 99 -3.45 4.89 -4.75
N TYR A 100 -3.47 5.41 -5.98
CA TYR A 100 -3.70 6.85 -6.20
C TYR A 100 -5.01 7.31 -5.57
N PHE A 101 -6.10 6.58 -5.83
CA PHE A 101 -7.42 6.94 -5.28
C PHE A 101 -7.55 6.65 -3.79
N ASP A 102 -6.87 5.62 -3.31
CA ASP A 102 -6.87 5.25 -1.91
C ASP A 102 -6.24 6.36 -1.08
N PHE A 103 -5.08 6.89 -1.49
CA PHE A 103 -4.39 7.97 -0.77
C PHE A 103 -4.83 9.39 -1.17
N LEU A 104 -5.77 9.54 -2.12
CA LEU A 104 -6.29 10.84 -2.53
C LEU A 104 -6.95 11.55 -1.33
N GLY A 105 -6.46 12.75 -1.02
CA GLY A 105 -6.94 13.56 0.12
C GLY A 105 -6.42 13.10 1.49
N SER A 106 -5.56 12.08 1.54
CA SER A 106 -4.85 11.72 2.76
C SER A 106 -3.61 12.60 3.00
N PRO A 107 -2.98 12.54 4.18
CA PRO A 107 -1.67 13.17 4.41
C PRO A 107 -0.53 12.63 3.54
N TRP A 108 -0.73 11.47 2.91
CA TRP A 108 0.23 10.91 1.96
C TRP A 108 -0.07 11.36 0.54
N ARG A 109 0.97 11.80 -0.15
CA ARG A 109 0.98 11.94 -1.60
C ARG A 109 1.53 10.68 -2.24
N PHE A 110 0.68 9.99 -3.00
CA PHE A 110 1.13 8.88 -3.84
C PHE A 110 1.72 9.40 -5.17
N ILE A 111 2.99 9.09 -5.41
CA ILE A 111 3.72 9.43 -6.64
C ILE A 111 3.85 8.16 -7.49
N ASP A 112 3.37 8.24 -8.73
CA ASP A 112 3.35 7.12 -9.68
C ASP A 112 4.78 6.64 -9.99
N GLY A 113 5.06 5.34 -9.87
CA GLY A 113 6.40 4.83 -10.15
C GLY A 113 6.91 5.02 -11.60
N ARG A 114 6.01 5.24 -12.57
CA ARG A 114 6.36 5.63 -13.95
C ARG A 114 6.89 7.05 -13.99
N GLU A 115 6.37 7.93 -13.14
CA GLU A 115 6.86 9.30 -13.01
C GLU A 115 8.24 9.30 -12.36
N LEU A 116 8.43 8.54 -11.29
CA LEU A 116 9.74 8.38 -10.63
C LEU A 116 10.80 7.88 -11.62
N LYS A 117 10.49 6.85 -12.43
CA LYS A 117 11.42 6.34 -13.46
C LYS A 117 11.75 7.33 -14.56
N LYS A 118 10.87 8.31 -14.83
CA LYS A 118 11.15 9.38 -15.79
C LYS A 118 12.02 10.48 -15.18
N GLN A 119 11.78 10.81 -13.92
CA GLN A 119 12.55 11.82 -13.18
C GLN A 119 13.97 11.33 -12.86
N TYR A 120 14.08 10.08 -12.42
CA TYR A 120 15.34 9.44 -12.05
C TYR A 120 15.78 8.50 -13.17
N GLY A 121 16.60 9.02 -14.10
CA GLY A 121 17.14 8.22 -15.21
C GLY A 121 18.03 7.04 -14.80
N SER A 122 18.44 6.96 -13.53
CA SER A 122 19.19 5.87 -12.94
C SER A 122 18.33 4.67 -12.50
N ILE A 123 17.01 4.84 -12.42
CA ILE A 123 16.11 3.75 -12.01
C ILE A 123 15.86 2.81 -13.18
N ASP A 124 16.03 1.51 -12.94
CA ASP A 124 15.73 0.49 -13.95
C ASP A 124 14.24 0.53 -14.35
N ARG A 125 13.99 0.51 -15.66
CA ARG A 125 12.64 0.36 -16.22
C ARG A 125 11.98 -0.92 -15.72
N SER A 126 12.75 -1.97 -15.43
CA SER A 126 12.28 -3.24 -14.91
C SER A 126 11.87 -3.22 -13.43
N SER A 127 12.19 -2.14 -12.69
CA SER A 127 11.95 -2.09 -11.23
C SER A 127 10.51 -2.37 -10.83
N MET A 128 10.36 -3.05 -9.70
CA MET A 128 9.14 -3.66 -9.24
C MET A 128 8.30 -2.77 -8.32
N PHE A 129 8.80 -1.65 -7.82
CA PHE A 129 7.95 -0.71 -7.07
C PHE A 129 6.77 -0.18 -7.91
N ILE A 130 5.65 0.06 -7.24
CA ILE A 130 4.41 0.59 -7.83
C ILE A 130 4.44 2.12 -7.82
N GLY A 131 5.00 2.71 -6.78
CA GLY A 131 5.14 4.15 -6.57
C GLY A 131 5.79 4.47 -5.23
N LEU A 132 5.76 5.75 -4.86
CA LEU A 132 6.28 6.28 -3.61
C LEU A 132 5.12 6.91 -2.83
N LEU A 133 4.99 6.61 -1.55
CA LEU A 133 4.19 7.41 -0.63
C LEU A 133 5.11 8.44 0.02
N SER A 134 4.81 9.71 -0.19
CA SER A 134 5.56 10.85 0.35
C SER A 134 4.67 11.66 1.27
N GLY A 135 5.13 11.92 2.49
CA GLY A 135 4.42 12.64 3.54
C GLY A 135 5.42 13.15 4.58
N TRP A 136 5.18 12.88 5.87
CA TRP A 136 6.16 13.17 6.93
C TRP A 136 7.41 12.27 6.85
N THR A 137 7.30 11.15 6.15
CA THR A 137 8.40 10.26 5.75
C THR A 137 8.13 9.74 4.34
N GLU A 138 8.94 8.80 3.86
CA GLU A 138 8.85 8.25 2.52
C GLU A 138 8.88 6.71 2.56
N TYR A 139 7.90 6.08 1.90
CA TYR A 139 7.85 4.62 1.71
C TYR A 139 7.80 4.27 0.24
N MET A 140 8.77 3.46 -0.21
CA MET A 140 8.63 2.81 -1.51
C MET A 140 7.55 1.73 -1.43
N VAL A 141 6.58 1.78 -2.35
CA VAL A 141 5.41 0.90 -2.33
C VAL A 141 5.61 -0.28 -3.26
N TYR A 142 5.40 -1.47 -2.72
CA TYR A 142 5.38 -2.74 -3.44
C TYR A 142 4.04 -3.45 -3.26
N PHE A 143 3.75 -4.36 -4.18
CA PHE A 143 2.56 -5.20 -4.13
C PHE A 143 2.97 -6.63 -4.46
N LEU A 144 2.71 -7.56 -3.54
CA LEU A 144 2.83 -8.99 -3.81
C LEU A 144 1.69 -9.40 -4.72
N THR A 145 2.00 -10.26 -5.69
CA THR A 145 0.97 -10.76 -6.60
C THR A 145 1.07 -12.26 -6.70
N LYS A 146 -0.07 -12.94 -6.86
CA LYS A 146 -0.13 -14.36 -7.20
C LYS A 146 0.73 -14.76 -8.41
N TYR A 147 1.03 -13.81 -9.30
CA TYR A 147 1.84 -14.04 -10.48
C TYR A 147 3.34 -13.96 -10.24
N TYR A 148 3.79 -13.55 -9.04
CA TYR A 148 5.20 -13.51 -8.72
C TYR A 148 5.72 -14.89 -8.38
N ASP A 149 6.72 -15.33 -9.15
CA ASP A 149 7.54 -16.49 -8.84
C ASP A 149 8.60 -16.14 -7.78
N LYS A 150 9.34 -17.17 -7.35
CA LYS A 150 10.41 -17.00 -6.36
C LYS A 150 11.47 -15.98 -6.84
N LYS A 151 11.86 -16.04 -8.12
CA LYS A 151 12.89 -15.13 -8.68
C LYS A 151 12.42 -13.67 -8.64
N GLN A 152 11.14 -13.42 -8.93
CA GLN A 152 10.56 -12.08 -8.87
C GLN A 152 10.49 -11.55 -7.44
N ILE A 153 10.18 -12.41 -6.46
CA ILE A 153 10.23 -12.04 -5.03
C ILE A 153 11.67 -11.70 -4.62
N GLU A 154 12.66 -12.51 -5.00
CA GLU A 154 14.07 -12.23 -4.70
C GLU A 154 14.55 -10.93 -5.37
N ASN A 155 14.16 -10.68 -6.61
CA ASN A 155 14.46 -9.41 -7.28
C ASN A 155 13.83 -8.21 -6.55
N MET A 156 12.59 -8.35 -6.06
CA MET A 156 11.93 -7.32 -5.26
C MET A 156 12.71 -7.06 -3.97
N LYS A 157 13.11 -8.11 -3.24
CA LYS A 157 13.91 -8.00 -2.01
C LYS A 157 15.24 -7.30 -2.28
N HIS A 158 15.94 -7.69 -3.34
CA HIS A 158 17.19 -7.05 -3.76
C HIS A 158 16.98 -5.57 -4.15
N GLU A 159 15.86 -5.23 -4.76
CA GLU A 159 15.52 -3.82 -5.04
C GLU A 159 15.31 -3.04 -3.74
N ILE A 160 14.54 -3.61 -2.80
CA ILE A 160 14.25 -2.99 -1.50
C ILE A 160 15.53 -2.74 -0.70
N SER A 161 16.44 -3.72 -0.61
CA SER A 161 17.71 -3.56 0.12
C SER A 161 18.64 -2.51 -0.50
N ASN A 162 18.40 -2.11 -1.75
CA ASN A 162 19.17 -1.07 -2.45
C ASN A 162 18.46 0.29 -2.51
N LEU A 163 17.32 0.47 -1.84
CA LEU A 163 16.59 1.75 -1.85
C LEU A 163 17.39 2.93 -1.30
N TYR A 164 18.37 2.68 -0.43
CA TYR A 164 19.26 3.73 0.09
C TYR A 164 19.97 4.50 -1.03
N ARG A 165 20.19 3.89 -2.20
CA ARG A 165 20.78 4.54 -3.38
C ARG A 165 19.88 5.63 -3.97
N LEU A 166 18.59 5.59 -3.65
CA LEU A 166 17.59 6.59 -4.00
C LEU A 166 17.30 7.54 -2.83
N GLY A 167 18.02 7.43 -1.71
CA GLY A 167 17.74 8.18 -0.48
C GLY A 167 16.51 7.69 0.29
N ILE A 168 15.93 6.56 -0.12
CA ILE A 168 14.72 5.99 0.50
C ILE A 168 15.14 4.86 1.43
N TYR A 169 14.64 4.88 2.66
CA TYR A 169 15.05 3.94 3.71
C TYR A 169 13.92 3.08 4.24
N ARG A 170 12.71 3.18 3.67
CA ARG A 170 11.53 2.45 4.12
C ARG A 170 10.76 1.89 2.95
N ALA A 171 10.13 0.75 3.17
CA ALA A 171 9.28 0.09 2.20
C ALA A 171 7.96 -0.34 2.82
N VAL A 172 6.89 -0.27 2.04
CA VAL A 172 5.64 -0.95 2.36
C VAL A 172 5.32 -1.95 1.27
N ILE A 173 5.05 -3.18 1.69
CA ILE A 173 4.74 -4.31 0.84
C ILE A 173 3.30 -4.71 1.14
N PHE A 174 2.40 -4.48 0.18
CA PHE A 174 1.02 -4.92 0.29
C PHE A 174 0.83 -6.35 -0.20
N TYR A 175 -0.05 -7.09 0.45
CA TYR A 175 -0.49 -8.43 0.01
C TYR A 175 -2.01 -8.58 0.13
N ARG A 176 -2.64 -9.43 -0.68
CA ARG A 176 -4.10 -9.66 -0.65
C ARG A 176 -4.50 -10.89 0.15
N ASP A 177 -3.61 -11.88 0.24
CA ASP A 177 -3.91 -13.13 0.93
C ASP A 177 -2.70 -13.70 1.68
N ARG A 178 -2.98 -14.64 2.58
CA ARG A 178 -1.97 -15.31 3.41
C ARG A 178 -0.90 -16.04 2.58
N LYS A 179 -1.24 -16.57 1.40
CA LYS A 179 -0.29 -17.29 0.53
C LYS A 179 0.70 -16.33 -0.14
N GLU A 180 0.28 -15.11 -0.45
CA GLU A 180 1.19 -14.03 -0.88
C GLU A 180 2.17 -13.68 0.23
N ARG A 181 1.68 -13.47 1.47
CA ARG A 181 2.52 -13.21 2.64
C ARG A 181 3.54 -14.33 2.88
N GLU A 182 3.09 -15.58 2.94
CA GLU A 182 3.93 -16.76 3.20
C GLU A 182 5.02 -16.95 2.14
N ARG A 183 4.73 -16.64 0.87
CA ARG A 183 5.73 -16.71 -0.21
C ARG A 183 6.83 -15.67 -0.10
N TYR A 184 6.53 -14.49 0.46
CA TYR A 184 7.53 -13.45 0.66
C TYR A 184 8.58 -13.86 1.70
N ARG A 185 8.12 -14.47 2.80
CA ARG A 185 8.89 -14.80 4.02
C ARG A 185 9.41 -13.54 4.72
N ASP A 186 9.30 -13.54 6.04
CA ASP A 186 9.67 -12.38 6.87
C ASP A 186 11.20 -12.33 7.06
N GLU A 187 11.87 -11.76 6.07
CA GLU A 187 13.32 -11.58 5.98
C GLU A 187 13.69 -10.10 6.05
N THR A 188 14.68 -9.77 6.89
CA THR A 188 15.26 -8.43 7.00
C THR A 188 16.01 -8.07 5.73
N LEU A 189 15.89 -6.80 5.32
CA LEU A 189 16.52 -6.27 4.12
C LEU A 189 17.51 -5.14 4.42
N GLY A 190 17.78 -4.89 5.71
CA GLY A 190 18.73 -3.88 6.17
C GLY A 190 18.23 -2.45 5.92
N ILE A 191 16.90 -2.26 5.84
CA ILE A 191 16.29 -0.94 5.73
C ILE A 191 15.82 -0.45 7.10
N LYS A 192 15.42 0.82 7.22
CA LYS A 192 14.96 1.37 8.50
C LYS A 192 13.63 0.77 8.95
N GLU A 193 12.76 0.46 8.00
CA GLU A 193 11.41 -0.04 8.27
C GLU A 193 10.84 -0.75 7.04
N GLN A 194 10.25 -1.94 7.26
CA GLN A 194 9.72 -2.80 6.22
C GLN A 194 8.31 -3.26 6.62
N LEU A 195 7.31 -2.50 6.21
CA LEU A 195 5.93 -2.77 6.56
C LEU A 195 5.35 -3.84 5.63
N LEU A 196 4.93 -4.98 6.18
CA LEU A 196 4.27 -6.05 5.41
C LEU A 196 2.78 -6.07 5.78
N LEU A 197 1.94 -5.46 4.94
CA LEU A 197 0.56 -5.15 5.30
C LEU A 197 -0.48 -5.79 4.38
N PRO A 198 -1.62 -6.28 4.93
CA PRO A 198 -2.73 -6.75 4.12
C PRO A 198 -3.42 -5.58 3.43
N TYR A 199 -3.74 -5.71 2.14
CA TYR A 199 -4.58 -4.78 1.41
C TYR A 199 -6.05 -5.20 1.54
N SER A 200 -6.99 -4.34 1.97
CA SER A 200 -6.90 -2.87 2.08
C SER A 200 -6.69 -2.34 3.50
N VAL A 201 -6.74 -3.17 4.56
CA VAL A 201 -6.62 -2.69 5.96
C VAL A 201 -5.34 -1.87 6.18
N GLY A 202 -4.22 -2.33 5.61
CA GLY A 202 -2.93 -1.64 5.66
C GLY A 202 -2.94 -0.23 5.05
N VAL A 203 -3.79 0.03 4.06
CA VAL A 203 -3.97 1.38 3.50
C VAL A 203 -4.57 2.30 4.55
N GLU A 204 -5.61 1.85 5.25
CA GLU A 204 -6.27 2.65 6.28
C GLU A 204 -5.35 2.90 7.48
N LEU A 205 -4.59 1.88 7.91
CA LEU A 205 -3.55 2.04 8.92
C LEU A 205 -2.49 3.06 8.49
N LEU A 206 -2.03 3.01 7.24
CA LEU A 206 -1.05 3.96 6.73
C LEU A 206 -1.61 5.38 6.68
N LYS A 207 -2.83 5.58 6.17
CA LYS A 207 -3.48 6.90 6.18
C LYS A 207 -3.49 7.48 7.59
N LYS A 208 -3.93 6.68 8.56
CA LYS A 208 -3.97 7.07 9.95
C LYS A 208 -2.58 7.39 10.51
N HIS A 209 -1.58 6.59 10.13
CA HIS A 209 -0.17 6.83 10.45
C HIS A 209 0.40 8.12 9.81
N GLY A 210 -0.17 8.55 8.68
CA GLY A 210 0.14 9.81 8.05
C GLY A 210 -0.43 11.01 8.80
N GLU A 211 -1.58 10.83 9.45
CA GLU A 211 -2.23 11.88 10.26
C GLU A 211 -1.52 12.07 11.60
N LYS A 212 -1.00 10.99 12.19
CA LYS A 212 -0.36 10.98 13.49
C LYS A 212 0.46 9.73 13.77
N ASP A 213 1.26 9.77 14.82
CA ASP A 213 1.98 8.61 15.33
C ASP A 213 1.04 7.59 15.99
N ILE A 214 0.48 6.69 15.17
CA ILE A 214 -0.38 5.60 15.65
C ILE A 214 0.37 4.56 16.49
N VAL A 215 1.69 4.46 16.35
CA VAL A 215 2.51 3.52 17.12
C VAL A 215 2.51 3.98 18.58
N ARG A 216 2.82 5.27 18.79
CA ARG A 216 2.73 5.90 20.11
C ARG A 216 1.30 5.90 20.65
N ALA A 217 0.33 6.36 19.86
CA ALA A 217 -1.05 6.50 20.32
C ALA A 217 -1.67 5.15 20.72
N ALA A 218 -1.36 4.06 20.01
CA ALA A 218 -1.82 2.73 20.38
C ALA A 218 -1.17 2.24 21.69
N ALA A 219 0.13 2.50 21.88
CA ALA A 219 0.81 2.17 23.13
C ALA A 219 0.24 2.97 24.32
N GLU A 220 0.06 4.28 24.20
CA GLU A 220 -0.54 5.12 25.25
C GLU A 220 -1.96 4.66 25.59
N ARG A 221 -2.74 4.26 24.58
CA ARG A 221 -4.10 3.73 24.77
C ARG A 221 -4.12 2.45 25.61
N VAL A 222 -3.14 1.57 25.44
CA VAL A 222 -3.09 0.24 26.09
C VAL A 222 -2.37 0.27 27.44
N TYR A 223 -1.33 1.09 27.57
CA TYR A 223 -0.43 1.11 28.72
C TYR A 223 -0.57 2.37 29.60
N GLY A 224 -1.17 3.45 29.09
CA GLY A 224 -1.21 4.73 29.76
C GLY A 224 0.14 5.44 29.68
N GLU A 225 0.85 5.54 30.80
CA GLU A 225 2.16 6.19 30.87
C GLU A 225 3.24 5.33 30.20
N LEU A 226 3.95 5.91 29.24
CA LEU A 226 5.06 5.29 28.53
C LEU A 226 6.39 5.90 28.98
N ARG A 227 7.41 5.07 29.14
CA ARG A 227 8.78 5.50 29.50
C ARG A 227 9.75 5.19 28.38
N GLU A 228 10.92 5.83 28.44
CA GLU A 228 12.05 5.46 27.58
C GLU A 228 12.47 4.01 27.89
N PRO A 229 12.70 3.19 26.86
CA PRO A 229 13.03 1.79 27.05
C PRO A 229 14.47 1.59 27.53
N ALA A 230 14.66 0.65 28.47
CA ALA A 230 15.98 0.18 28.85
C ALA A 230 16.69 -0.57 27.70
N TRP A 231 15.94 -1.25 26.83
CA TRP A 231 16.45 -1.83 25.58
C TRP A 231 16.25 -0.86 24.43
N LYS A 232 17.36 -0.32 23.88
CA LYS A 232 17.34 0.71 22.84
C LYS A 232 16.57 0.37 21.55
N GLU A 233 16.29 -0.90 21.31
CA GLU A 233 15.53 -1.35 20.14
C GLU A 233 14.02 -1.44 20.39
N ALA A 234 13.59 -1.40 21.65
CA ALA A 234 12.18 -1.32 22.01
C ALA A 234 11.60 0.06 21.71
N ASP A 235 10.29 0.12 21.54
CA ASP A 235 9.59 1.38 21.33
C ASP A 235 9.41 2.13 22.67
N TYR A 236 9.03 1.42 23.72
CA TYR A 236 8.71 1.99 25.04
C TYR A 236 9.01 1.01 26.18
N GLU A 237 8.98 1.51 27.41
CA GLU A 237 8.87 0.69 28.62
C GLU A 237 7.55 0.98 29.35
N ALA A 238 6.86 -0.08 29.77
CA ALA A 238 5.66 0.02 30.59
C ALA A 238 5.55 -1.20 31.53
N GLY A 239 5.25 -0.96 32.80
CA GLY A 239 5.08 -2.03 33.80
C GLY A 239 6.30 -2.93 33.98
N GLY A 240 7.52 -2.41 33.77
CA GLY A 240 8.77 -3.17 33.85
C GLY A 240 9.09 -4.01 32.61
N LYS A 241 8.28 -3.93 31.56
CA LYS A 241 8.47 -4.66 30.30
C LYS A 241 8.90 -3.73 29.17
N GLN A 242 9.71 -4.26 28.26
CA GLN A 242 10.10 -3.61 27.01
C GLN A 242 9.02 -3.85 25.96
N ILE A 243 8.42 -2.79 25.45
CA ILE A 243 7.26 -2.86 24.56
C ILE A 243 7.72 -2.72 23.10
N MET A 244 7.34 -3.69 22.28
CA MET A 244 7.51 -3.69 20.82
C MET A 244 6.15 -3.52 20.15
N VAL A 245 5.92 -2.37 19.52
CA VAL A 245 4.65 -2.09 18.85
C VAL A 245 4.73 -2.53 17.39
N LEU A 246 3.98 -3.58 17.06
CA LEU A 246 3.97 -4.27 15.77
C LEU A 246 2.62 -4.19 15.03
N ILE A 247 1.78 -3.19 15.36
CA ILE A 247 0.48 -2.95 14.67
C ILE A 247 0.61 -2.72 13.15
N LEU A 248 1.79 -2.24 12.69
CA LEU A 248 2.11 -2.07 11.27
C LEU A 248 2.92 -3.26 10.68
N ASN A 249 3.09 -4.34 11.44
CA ASN A 249 3.82 -5.55 11.05
C ASN A 249 5.18 -5.24 10.38
N ASP A 250 6.01 -4.46 11.08
CA ASP A 250 7.36 -4.12 10.64
C ASP A 250 8.31 -5.32 10.78
N VAL A 251 8.77 -5.84 9.64
CA VAL A 251 9.66 -7.00 9.56
C VAL A 251 11.04 -6.71 10.18
N GLU A 252 11.52 -5.47 10.11
CA GLU A 252 12.82 -5.09 10.68
C GLU A 252 12.76 -5.11 12.22
N LYS A 253 11.65 -4.64 12.82
CA LYS A 253 11.40 -4.78 14.26
C LYS A 253 11.32 -6.24 14.71
N LYS A 254 10.65 -7.10 13.95
CA LYS A 254 10.59 -8.54 14.25
C LYS A 254 11.99 -9.16 14.29
N ALA A 255 12.87 -8.79 13.36
CA ALA A 255 14.25 -9.26 13.36
C ALA A 255 15.02 -8.81 14.61
N LYS A 256 14.78 -7.60 15.13
CA LYS A 256 15.38 -7.13 16.38
C LYS A 256 14.97 -7.96 17.58
N ILE A 257 13.70 -8.37 17.66
CA ILE A 257 13.20 -9.29 18.69
C ILE A 257 13.92 -10.63 18.58
N ARG A 258 13.95 -11.25 17.39
CA ARG A 258 14.65 -12.54 17.19
C ARG A 258 16.11 -12.45 17.62
N ASN A 259 16.82 -11.42 17.18
CA ASN A 259 18.23 -11.21 17.53
C ASN A 259 18.43 -11.06 19.05
N TYR A 260 17.52 -10.39 19.76
CA TYR A 260 17.57 -10.27 21.22
C TYR A 260 17.35 -11.61 21.90
N LEU A 261 16.33 -12.37 21.48
CA LEU A 261 16.02 -13.69 22.01
C LEU A 261 17.20 -14.66 21.82
N ASP A 262 17.77 -14.68 20.62
CA ASP A 262 18.95 -15.49 20.30
C ASP A 262 20.14 -15.11 21.18
N LEU A 263 20.45 -13.82 21.32
CA LEU A 263 21.58 -13.35 22.15
C LEU A 263 21.41 -13.64 23.64
N THR A 264 20.18 -13.57 24.15
CA THR A 264 19.89 -13.79 25.58
C THR A 264 19.79 -15.27 25.92
N ALA A 265 19.45 -16.15 24.97
CA ALA A 265 19.48 -17.60 25.17
C ALA A 265 20.89 -18.13 25.55
N PHE A 266 21.94 -17.45 25.09
CA PHE A 266 23.34 -17.84 25.37
C PHE A 266 23.97 -17.13 26.57
N ARG A 267 23.25 -16.20 27.24
CA ARG A 267 23.79 -15.40 28.35
C ARG A 267 23.07 -15.72 29.66
N TYR A 268 23.84 -15.94 30.74
CA TYR A 268 23.32 -16.15 32.10
C TYR A 268 22.86 -14.84 32.79
N THR A 269 22.66 -13.75 32.04
CA THR A 269 22.21 -12.47 32.58
C THR A 269 20.69 -12.38 32.62
N GLU A 270 20.17 -11.58 33.54
CA GLU A 270 18.74 -11.30 33.68
C GLU A 270 18.16 -10.78 32.35
N ARG A 271 17.20 -11.51 31.81
CA ARG A 271 16.56 -11.20 30.53
C ARG A 271 15.47 -10.16 30.77
N GLN A 272 15.45 -9.11 29.97
CA GLN A 272 14.34 -8.16 29.98
C GLN A 272 13.13 -8.80 29.34
N GLU A 273 11.97 -8.67 29.98
CA GLU A 273 10.71 -9.15 29.44
C GLU A 273 10.28 -8.28 28.26
N ILE A 274 10.04 -8.91 27.11
CA ILE A 274 9.52 -8.25 25.91
C ILE A 274 8.02 -8.52 25.85
N GLU A 275 7.24 -7.46 25.66
CA GLU A 275 5.83 -7.55 25.32
C GLU A 275 5.57 -6.96 23.92
N ILE A 276 4.90 -7.74 23.07
CA ILE A 276 4.52 -7.30 21.73
C ILE A 276 3.10 -6.73 21.79
N LEU A 277 2.94 -5.48 21.38
CA LEU A 277 1.62 -4.88 21.11
C LEU A 277 1.31 -5.03 19.61
N CYS A 278 0.30 -5.82 19.26
CA CYS A 278 -0.11 -6.06 17.88
C CYS A 278 -1.62 -5.85 17.68
N LEU A 279 -2.09 -5.98 16.43
CA LEU A 279 -3.51 -6.07 16.16
C LEU A 279 -4.06 -7.43 16.60
N GLU A 280 -5.34 -7.50 16.95
CA GLU A 280 -6.01 -8.74 17.38
C GLU A 280 -5.89 -9.87 16.34
N ASP A 281 -6.02 -9.55 15.05
CA ASP A 281 -5.90 -10.52 13.95
C ASP A 281 -4.48 -11.05 13.74
N GLN A 282 -3.48 -10.45 14.41
CA GLN A 282 -2.08 -10.85 14.36
C GLN A 282 -1.66 -11.68 15.58
N GLU A 283 -2.51 -11.79 16.61
CA GLU A 283 -2.15 -12.39 17.89
C GLU A 283 -1.64 -13.83 17.77
N GLU A 284 -2.39 -14.69 17.08
CA GLU A 284 -2.03 -16.09 16.88
C GLU A 284 -0.67 -16.22 16.19
N VAL A 285 -0.44 -15.40 15.16
CA VAL A 285 0.81 -15.41 14.39
C VAL A 285 1.99 -14.98 15.25
N PHE A 286 1.85 -13.94 16.06
CA PHE A 286 2.94 -13.48 16.92
C PHE A 286 3.18 -14.40 18.12
N ARG A 287 2.15 -15.06 18.63
CA ARG A 287 2.30 -16.07 19.69
C ARG A 287 3.06 -17.30 19.18
N ASP A 288 2.78 -17.73 17.95
CA ASP A 288 3.52 -18.83 17.30
C ASP A 288 4.97 -18.44 16.99
N GLU A 289 5.19 -17.20 16.57
CA GLU A 289 6.51 -16.72 16.15
C GLU A 289 7.44 -16.35 17.31
N PHE A 290 6.88 -15.83 18.41
CA PHE A 290 7.59 -15.35 19.58
C PHE A 290 7.01 -15.92 20.88
N PRO A 291 7.07 -17.25 21.09
CA PRO A 291 6.46 -17.90 22.25
C PRO A 291 7.04 -17.43 23.60
N GLU A 292 8.23 -16.83 23.61
CA GLU A 292 8.88 -16.30 24.80
C GLU A 292 8.53 -14.83 25.10
N CYS A 293 7.71 -14.18 24.28
CA CYS A 293 7.25 -12.81 24.50
C CYS A 293 5.79 -12.83 25.02
N SER A 294 5.45 -11.91 25.93
CA SER A 294 4.04 -11.67 26.21
C SER A 294 3.41 -10.92 25.03
N ILE A 295 2.14 -11.20 24.74
CA ILE A 295 1.40 -10.56 23.65
C ILE A 295 0.26 -9.75 24.25
N ARG A 296 0.11 -8.52 23.76
CA ARG A 296 -1.03 -7.66 24.04
C ARG A 296 -1.62 -7.15 22.73
N THR A 297 -2.93 -6.98 22.69
CA THR A 297 -3.64 -6.68 21.46
C THR A 297 -4.42 -5.37 21.56
N ILE A 298 -4.67 -4.76 20.40
CA ILE A 298 -5.59 -3.66 20.20
C ILE A 298 -6.39 -3.91 18.91
N SER A 299 -7.70 -3.64 18.92
CA SER A 299 -8.52 -3.84 17.72
C SER A 299 -8.14 -2.87 16.60
N THR A 300 -8.31 -3.28 15.34
CA THR A 300 -8.05 -2.41 14.18
C THR A 300 -8.95 -1.18 14.22
N GLU A 301 -10.22 -1.35 14.60
CA GLU A 301 -11.20 -0.29 14.74
C GLU A 301 -10.79 0.74 15.79
N GLU A 302 -10.22 0.30 16.92
CA GLU A 302 -9.69 1.24 17.91
C GLU A 302 -8.51 2.04 17.36
N VAL A 303 -7.54 1.39 16.71
CA VAL A 303 -6.39 2.08 16.12
C VAL A 303 -6.83 3.14 15.10
N LEU A 304 -7.80 2.83 14.25
CA LEU A 304 -8.32 3.77 13.25
C LEU A 304 -9.12 4.93 13.87
N ARG A 305 -9.63 4.77 15.09
CA ARG A 305 -10.36 5.82 15.84
C ARG A 305 -9.49 6.71 16.71
N LEU A 306 -8.25 6.33 16.99
CA LEU A 306 -7.32 7.14 17.80
C LEU A 306 -7.27 8.56 17.24
#